data_AF-A0A1H8V2F8-F1
#
_entry.id   AF-A0A1H8V2F8-F1
#
_cell.length_a   1.000
_cell.length_b   1.000
_cell.length_c   1.000
_cell.angle_alpha   90.00
_cell.angle_beta   90.00
_cell.angle_gamma   90.00
#
_symmetry.space_group_name_H-M   'P 1'
#
loop_
_entity.id
_entity.type
_entity.pdbx_description
1 polymer ?
#
loop_
_entity_poly.entity_id
_entity_poly.type
_entity_poly.pdbx_seq_one_letter_code
_entity_poly.pdbx_strand_id
1 'polypeptide(L)' 'MPLRQGSSGSADRDGGPVEAAGYLAEALSELIQIAQVHRLDVLCYLLDMARMEAGEIVRIQKRGGSQRR' A
#
# COMPACT_ATOMS: atom_id res chain seq x y z
N MET A 1 -13.08 39.21 16.68
CA MET A 1 -13.52 37.80 16.64
C MET A 1 -12.86 37.11 15.45
N PRO A 2 -11.67 36.50 15.59
CA PRO A 2 -11.09 35.72 14.51
C PRO A 2 -11.73 34.32 14.45
N LEU A 3 -12.11 33.90 13.25
CA LEU A 3 -12.70 32.59 12.99
C LEU A 3 -11.65 31.49 13.25
N ARG A 4 -12.02 30.58 14.15
CA ARG A 4 -11.29 29.39 14.55
C ARG A 4 -10.86 28.60 13.31
N GLN A 5 -9.55 28.50 13.09
CA GLN A 5 -8.95 27.60 12.12
C GLN A 5 -9.55 26.21 12.28
N GLY A 6 -10.01 25.64 11.16
CA GLY A 6 -10.46 24.26 11.08
C GLY A 6 -9.37 23.36 11.62
N SER A 7 -9.70 22.66 12.70
CA SER A 7 -8.87 21.67 13.36
C SER A 7 -8.38 20.67 12.33
N SER A 8 -7.10 20.78 11.95
CA SER A 8 -6.29 19.78 11.27
C SER A 8 -6.05 18.60 12.21
N GLY A 9 -7.11 17.92 12.62
CA GLY A 9 -7.03 16.82 13.57
C GLY A 9 -8.08 15.81 13.20
N SER A 10 -7.68 14.79 12.43
CA SER A 10 -8.21 13.42 12.39
C SER A 10 -7.70 12.56 11.21
N ALA A 11 -6.73 12.99 10.40
CA ALA A 11 -6.29 12.18 9.23
C ALA A 11 -5.22 11.11 9.55
N ASP A 12 -4.61 11.13 10.75
CA ASP A 12 -3.44 10.30 11.08
C ASP A 12 -3.76 8.95 11.76
N ARG A 13 -5.04 8.53 11.79
CA ARG A 13 -5.44 7.24 12.42
C ARG A 13 -5.80 6.11 11.44
N ASP A 14 -5.83 6.38 10.14
CA ASP A 14 -6.30 5.41 9.13
C ASP A 14 -5.20 4.61 8.43
N GLY A 15 -3.94 4.79 8.84
CA GLY A 15 -2.78 4.18 8.19
C GLY A 15 -2.57 4.77 6.81
N GLY A 16 -1.57 5.64 6.68
CA GLY A 16 -1.33 6.38 5.43
C GLY A 16 -1.12 5.47 4.22
N PRO A 17 -1.08 6.02 2.99
CA PRO A 17 -0.99 5.23 1.74
C PRO A 17 0.14 4.19 1.70
N VAL A 18 1.22 4.41 2.46
CA VAL A 18 2.34 3.47 2.60
C VAL A 18 1.96 2.22 3.39
N GLU A 19 1.19 2.39 4.47
CA GLU A 19 0.73 1.29 5.31
C GLU A 19 -0.30 0.44 4.56
N ALA A 20 -1.25 1.09 3.87
CA ALA A 20 -2.19 0.41 2.98
C ALA A 20 -1.48 -0.39 1.87
N ALA A 21 -0.47 0.19 1.23
CA ALA A 21 0.31 -0.51 0.20
C ALA A 21 1.13 -1.68 0.78
N GLY A 22 1.66 -1.54 2.00
CA GLY A 22 2.35 -2.62 2.70
C GLY A 22 1.41 -3.79 3.02
N TYR A 23 0.24 -3.49 3.59
CA TYR A 23 -0.80 -4.48 3.87
C TYR A 23 -1.24 -5.22 2.60
N LEU A 24 -1.48 -4.49 1.51
CA LEU A 24 -1.84 -5.10 0.22
C LEU A 24 -0.73 -6.04 -0.30
N ALA A 25 0.54 -5.65 -0.20
CA ALA A 25 1.64 -6.49 -0.64
C ALA A 25 1.72 -7.82 0.16
N GLU A 26 1.40 -7.79 1.45
CA GLU A 26 1.32 -8.96 2.32
C GLU A 26 0.13 -9.86 1.96
N ALA A 27 -1.08 -9.28 1.91
CA ALA A 27 -2.30 -10.01 1.56
C ALA A 27 -2.22 -10.66 0.17
N LEU A 28 -1.65 -9.96 -0.82
CA LEU A 28 -1.43 -10.52 -2.16
C LEU A 28 -0.43 -11.68 -2.13
N SER A 29 0.58 -11.64 -1.26
CA SER A 29 1.54 -12.73 -1.11
C SER A 29 0.88 -14.01 -0.58
N GLU A 30 -0.13 -13.91 0.29
CA GLU A 30 -0.90 -15.05 0.78
C GLU A 30 -1.78 -15.64 -0.33
N LEU A 31 -2.46 -14.77 -1.11
CA LEU A 31 -3.31 -15.20 -2.22
C LEU A 31 -2.51 -15.91 -3.32
N ILE A 32 -1.27 -15.50 -3.59
CA ILE A 32 -0.38 -16.19 -4.54
C ILE A 32 -0.16 -17.64 -4.11
N GLN A 33 0.08 -17.89 -2.82
CA GLN A 33 0.28 -19.26 -2.32
C GLN A 33 -0.96 -20.12 -2.54
N ILE A 34 -2.16 -19.57 -2.30
CA ILE A 34 -3.42 -20.27 -2.53
C ILE A 34 -3.62 -20.55 -4.03
N ALA A 35 -3.39 -19.55 -4.89
CA ALA A 35 -3.52 -19.70 -6.33
C ALA A 35 -2.54 -20.73 -6.92
N GLN A 36 -1.32 -20.82 -6.37
CA GLN A 36 -0.32 -21.82 -6.76
C GLN A 36 -0.78 -23.24 -6.41
N VAL A 37 -1.35 -23.45 -5.22
CA VAL A 37 -1.91 -24.76 -4.82
C VAL A 37 -3.02 -25.22 -5.77
N HIS A 38 -3.83 -24.28 -6.27
CA HIS A 38 -4.91 -24.58 -7.21
C HIS A 38 -4.48 -24.54 -8.69
N ARG A 39 -3.19 -24.32 -8.99
CA ARG A 39 -2.64 -24.24 -10.36
C ARG A 39 -3.33 -23.20 -11.25
N LEU A 40 -3.68 -22.05 -10.66
CA LEU A 40 -4.31 -20.94 -11.37
C LEU A 40 -3.25 -19.99 -11.92
N ASP A 41 -2.54 -20.42 -12.97
CA ASP A 41 -1.31 -19.77 -13.44
C ASP A 41 -1.49 -18.28 -13.81
N VAL A 42 -2.57 -17.93 -14.51
CA VAL A 42 -2.88 -16.54 -14.88
C VAL A 42 -3.20 -15.70 -13.64
N LEU A 43 -3.89 -16.27 -12.65
CA LEU A 43 -4.20 -15.56 -11.41
C LEU A 43 -2.94 -15.32 -10.59
N CYS A 44 -2.05 -16.30 -10.49
CA CYS A 44 -0.73 -16.12 -9.85
C CYS A 44 0.03 -14.96 -10.48
N TYR A 45 0.05 -14.87 -11.81
CA TYR A 45 0.71 -13.79 -12.53
C TYR A 45 0.11 -12.41 -12.21
N LEU A 46 -1.22 -12.29 -12.23
CA LEU A 46 -1.91 -11.04 -11.90
C LEU A 46 -1.64 -10.59 -10.46
N LEU A 47 -1.66 -11.53 -9.51
CA LEU A 47 -1.41 -11.24 -8.10
C LEU A 47 0.05 -10.83 -7.85
N ASP A 48 1.01 -11.45 -8.53
CA ASP A 48 2.43 -11.08 -8.40
C ASP A 48 2.70 -9.69 -8.99
N MET A 49 2.08 -9.34 -10.13
CA MET A 49 2.12 -7.98 -10.66
C MET A 49 1.55 -6.96 -9.67
N ALA A 50 0.36 -7.19 -9.14
CA ALA A 50 -0.26 -6.30 -8.16
C ALA A 50 0.60 -6.14 -6.89
N ARG A 51 1.26 -7.21 -6.44
CA ARG A 51 2.17 -7.19 -5.28
C ARG A 51 3.41 -6.35 -5.57
N MET A 52 3.99 -6.46 -6.77
CA MET A 52 5.12 -5.64 -7.19
C MET A 52 4.75 -4.15 -7.24
N GLU A 53 3.59 -3.80 -7.79
CA GLU A 53 3.10 -2.41 -7.85
C GLU A 53 2.87 -1.83 -6.45
N ALA A 54 2.25 -2.59 -5.54
CA ALA A 54 2.07 -2.17 -4.15
C ALA A 54 3.42 -1.93 -3.45
N GLY A 55 4.40 -2.82 -3.67
CA GLY A 55 5.76 -2.64 -3.17
C GLY A 55 6.49 -1.43 -3.76
N GLU A 56 6.21 -1.09 -5.02
CA GLU A 56 6.79 0.08 -5.68
C GLU A 56 6.27 1.39 -5.10
N ILE A 57 4.98 1.49 -4.78
CA ILE A 57 4.39 2.66 -4.10
C ILE A 57 5.12 2.95 -2.79
N VAL A 58 5.37 1.91 -1.98
CA VAL A 58 6.14 2.04 -0.73
C VAL A 58 7.56 2.54 -0.99
N ARG A 59 8.23 2.04 -2.04
CA ARG A 59 9.59 2.46 -2.39
C ARG A 59 9.65 3.91 -2.87
N ILE A 60 8.72 4.32 -3.74
CA ILE A 60 8.62 5.69 -4.25
C ILE A 60 8.36 6.66 -3.09
N GLN A 61 7.44 6.34 -2.19
CA GLN A 61 7.12 7.21 -1.07
C GLN A 61 8.30 7.34 -0.08
N LYS A 62 9.05 6.25 0.16
CA LYS A 62 10.30 6.30 0.94
C LYS A 62 11.36 7.21 0.29
N ARG A 63 11.49 7.18 -1.04
CA ARG A 63 12.42 8.04 -1.79
C ARG A 63 11.97 9.50 -1.81
N GLY A 64 10.69 9.76 -2.10
CA GLY A 64 10.10 11.11 -2.16
C GLY A 64 9.98 11.80 -0.80
N GLY A 65 9.79 11.04 0.28
CA GLY A 65 9.83 11.55 1.66
C GLY A 65 11.23 11.96 2.13
N SER A 66 12.30 11.41 1.52
CA SER A 66 13.69 11.74 1.86
C SER A 66 14.21 12.99 1.13
N GLN A 67 13.56 13.43 0.05
CA GLN A 67 13.94 14.62 -0.74
C GLN A 67 13.24 15.90 -0.26
N ARG A 68 12.25 15.78 0.64
CA ARG A 68 11.43 16.89 1.17
C ARG A 68 11.79 17.31 2.60
N ARG A 69 13.01 16.99 3.05
CA ARG A 69 13.53 17.34 4.37
C ARG A 69 14.77 18.20 4.27
#